data_AF-A0A9N9EZH3-F1
#
_entry.id   AF-A0A9N9EZH3-F1
#
_cell.length_a   1.000
_cell.length_b   1.000
_cell.length_c   1.000
_cell.angle_alpha   90.00
_cell.angle_beta   90.00
_cell.angle_gamma   90.00
#
_symmetry.space_group_name_H-M   'P 1'
#
loop_
_entity.id
_entity.type
_entity.pdbx_description
1 polymer ?
#
loop_
_entity_poly.entity_id
_entity_poly.type
_entity_poly.pdbx_seq_one_letter_code
_entity_poly.pdbx_strand_id
1 'polypeptide(L)'
;FEPDAESRCESYLNRAIEIDENNPEVYQVLASVRLSQQRNEDAKIALENSINLWINAEPDNAIMPTYAARISLVKLLLELSQYNRALTVLEGLQKEDDEMIELWYLYGWSYYCMGEDASNDEEKSSNWEDARDCLNTCKQLSNRFESEDDGIRQHTQELLQTINAFLKPRPLKTNSTHGKESSGFGAREIRCSILLFLD
;
A
#
# COMPACT_ATOMS: atom_id res chain seq x y z
N PHE A 1 -14.36 5.88 28.00
CA PHE A 1 -13.85 7.05 27.28
C PHE A 1 -13.70 8.19 28.26
N GLU A 2 -12.49 8.75 28.38
CA GLU A 2 -12.28 10.01 29.11
C GLU A 2 -12.68 11.17 28.20
N PRO A 3 -13.55 12.09 28.65
CA PRO A 3 -14.16 13.11 27.80
C PRO A 3 -13.16 14.15 27.26
N ASP A 4 -11.94 14.21 27.77
CA ASP A 4 -10.88 15.14 27.36
C ASP A 4 -9.71 14.45 26.61
N ALA A 5 -9.80 13.15 26.36
CA ALA A 5 -8.74 12.39 25.68
C ALA A 5 -8.43 12.95 24.28
N GLU A 6 -9.47 13.32 23.53
CA GLU A 6 -9.33 13.89 22.18
C GLU A 6 -8.62 15.25 22.21
N SER A 7 -9.07 16.17 23.06
CA SER A 7 -8.47 17.51 23.18
C SER A 7 -7.01 17.44 23.65
N ARG A 8 -6.67 16.52 24.57
CA ARG A 8 -5.28 16.30 24.99
C ARG A 8 -4.43 15.76 23.84
N CYS A 9 -4.95 14.81 23.06
CA CYS A 9 -4.23 14.27 21.91
C CYS A 9 -3.88 15.37 20.89
N GLU A 10 -4.84 16.23 20.56
CA GLU A 10 -4.59 17.39 19.69
C GLU A 10 -3.55 18.36 20.27
N SER A 11 -3.63 18.66 21.57
CA SER A 11 -2.66 19.55 22.22
C SER A 11 -1.24 18.99 22.17
N TYR A 12 -1.07 17.68 22.38
CA TYR A 12 0.24 17.04 22.28
C TYR A 12 0.76 17.00 20.84
N LEU A 13 -0.11 16.76 19.86
CA LEU A 13 0.28 16.79 18.44
C LEU A 13 0.70 18.18 17.99
N ASN A 14 -0.05 19.22 18.34
CA ASN A 14 0.34 20.59 18.03
C ASN A 14 1.70 20.93 18.65
N ARG A 15 1.91 20.52 19.91
CA ARG A 15 3.20 20.73 20.57
C ARG A 15 4.34 19.96 19.92
N ALA A 16 4.10 18.74 19.42
CA ALA A 16 5.08 17.97 18.70
C ALA A 16 5.48 18.65 17.38
N ILE A 17 4.51 19.16 16.62
CA ILE A 17 4.75 19.92 15.37
C ILE A 17 5.54 21.21 15.66
N GLU A 18 5.23 21.92 16.75
CA GLU A 18 6.00 23.11 17.15
C GLU A 18 7.46 22.80 17.51
N ILE A 19 7.73 21.60 18.02
CA ILE A 19 9.08 21.17 18.40
C ILE A 19 9.86 20.70 17.17
N ASP A 20 9.21 19.93 16.29
CA ASP A 20 9.82 19.36 15.10
C ASP A 20 8.80 19.25 13.96
N GLU A 21 8.76 20.28 13.12
CA GLU A 21 7.89 20.33 11.93
C GLU A 21 8.36 19.41 10.80
N ASN A 22 9.58 18.85 10.89
CA ASN A 22 10.16 17.97 9.87
C ASN A 22 10.05 16.49 10.24
N ASN A 23 9.33 16.15 11.32
CA ASN A 23 9.08 14.77 11.69
C ASN A 23 7.86 14.20 10.93
N PRO A 24 8.04 13.27 9.98
CA PRO A 24 6.93 12.74 9.20
C PRO A 24 5.94 11.92 10.03
N GLU A 25 6.37 11.26 11.10
CA GLU A 25 5.50 10.41 11.93
C GLU A 25 4.49 11.25 12.72
N VAL A 26 4.84 12.48 13.11
CA VAL A 26 3.90 13.40 13.78
C VAL A 26 2.68 13.67 12.90
N TYR A 27 2.89 13.86 11.60
CA TYR A 27 1.80 14.05 10.65
C TYR A 27 1.00 12.77 10.38
N GLN A 28 1.61 11.58 10.45
CA GLN A 28 0.89 10.30 10.34
C GLN A 28 -0.04 10.08 11.53
N VAL A 29 0.44 10.39 12.75
CA VAL A 29 -0.40 10.33 13.95
C VAL A 29 -1.51 11.39 13.88
N LEU A 30 -1.20 12.61 13.40
CA LEU A 30 -2.22 13.63 13.16
C LEU A 30 -3.30 13.13 12.20
N ALA A 31 -2.92 12.47 11.09
CA ALA A 31 -3.87 11.91 10.15
C ALA A 31 -4.77 10.84 10.80
N SER A 32 -4.20 9.95 11.62
CA SER A 32 -4.96 8.95 12.38
C SER A 32 -5.99 9.59 13.32
N VAL A 33 -5.61 10.68 14.01
CA VAL A 33 -6.55 11.45 14.85
C VAL A 33 -7.64 12.07 13.98
N ARG A 34 -7.30 12.70 12.85
CA ARG A 34 -8.29 13.29 11.94
C ARG A 34 -9.26 12.26 11.37
N LEU A 35 -8.80 11.05 11.05
CA LEU A 35 -9.65 9.92 10.66
C LEU A 35 -10.64 9.54 11.77
N SER A 36 -10.18 9.44 13.03
CA SER A 36 -11.07 9.14 14.16
C SER A 36 -12.16 10.20 14.38
N GLN A 37 -11.88 11.44 13.98
CA GLN A 37 -12.80 12.58 14.02
C GLN A 37 -13.69 12.69 12.77
N GLN A 38 -13.58 11.76 11.82
CA GLN A 38 -14.26 11.79 10.53
C GLN A 38 -13.88 13.02 9.67
N ARG A 39 -12.68 13.56 9.88
CA ARG A 39 -12.11 14.71 9.14
C ARG A 39 -11.18 14.21 8.04
N ASN A 40 -11.73 13.52 7.05
CA ASN A 40 -10.94 12.82 6.03
C ASN A 40 -10.06 13.74 5.18
N GLU A 41 -10.53 14.94 4.82
CA GLU A 41 -9.73 15.89 4.03
C GLU A 41 -8.53 16.42 4.82
N ASP A 42 -8.71 16.69 6.11
CA ASP A 42 -7.60 17.10 6.98
C ASP A 42 -6.60 15.96 7.20
N ALA A 43 -7.07 14.72 7.25
CA ALA A 43 -6.20 13.54 7.30
C ALA A 43 -5.36 13.43 6.03
N LYS A 44 -5.95 13.62 4.84
CA LYS A 44 -5.22 13.62 3.56
C LYS A 44 -4.13 14.69 3.53
N ILE A 45 -4.45 15.92 3.96
CA ILE A 45 -3.48 17.02 4.04
C ILE A 45 -2.31 16.64 4.97
N ALA A 46 -2.60 16.07 6.13
CA ALA A 46 -1.57 15.62 7.06
C ALA A 46 -0.68 14.52 6.47
N LEU A 47 -1.25 13.50 5.82
CA LEU A 47 -0.46 12.45 5.16
C LEU A 47 0.41 12.99 4.02
N GLU A 48 -0.11 13.94 3.24
CA GLU A 48 0.65 14.58 2.17
C GLU A 48 1.84 15.37 2.74
N ASN A 49 1.66 16.09 3.84
CA ASN A 49 2.76 16.75 4.56
C ASN A 49 3.81 15.74 5.03
N SER A 50 3.37 14.59 5.59
CA SER A 50 4.27 13.50 5.98
C SER A 50 5.13 13.02 4.80
N ILE A 51 4.48 12.66 3.70
CA ILE A 51 5.14 12.08 2.51
C ILE A 51 6.15 13.04 1.90
N ASN A 52 5.80 14.33 1.79
CA ASN A 52 6.66 15.33 1.16
C ASN A 52 8.00 15.54 1.87
N LEU A 53 8.10 15.18 3.15
CA LEU A 53 9.35 15.28 3.92
C LEU A 53 10.40 14.24 3.52
N TRP A 54 10.00 13.08 3.00
CA TRP A 54 10.91 11.94 2.82
C TRP A 54 10.77 11.18 1.51
N ILE A 55 9.72 11.39 0.70
CA ILE A 55 9.47 10.57 -0.50
C ILE A 55 10.60 10.64 -1.55
N ASN A 56 11.32 11.76 -1.58
CA ASN A 56 12.48 11.99 -2.45
C ASN A 56 13.82 11.94 -1.69
N ALA A 57 13.81 11.52 -0.42
CA ALA A 57 15.04 11.37 0.34
C ALA A 57 15.83 10.15 -0.17
N GLU A 58 17.15 10.24 -0.13
CA GLU A 58 18.02 9.10 -0.41
C GLU A 58 17.72 7.94 0.57
N PRO A 59 17.93 6.68 0.15
CA PRO A 59 17.91 5.54 1.08
C PRO A 59 18.80 5.79 2.30
N ASP A 60 18.39 5.28 3.46
CA ASP A 60 19.08 5.43 4.76
C ASP A 60 19.15 6.86 5.34
N ASN A 61 18.46 7.84 4.75
CA ASN A 61 18.33 9.16 5.34
C ASN A 61 17.57 9.09 6.68
N ALA A 62 18.06 9.78 7.71
CA ALA A 62 17.45 9.82 9.03
C ALA A 62 16.01 10.38 9.07
N ILE A 63 15.59 11.13 8.04
CA ILE A 63 14.19 11.59 7.91
C ILE A 63 13.24 10.50 7.43
N MET A 64 13.76 9.41 6.86
CA MET A 64 12.94 8.33 6.34
C MET A 64 12.27 7.59 7.50
N PRO A 65 10.93 7.45 7.50
CA PRO A 65 10.26 6.69 8.54
C PRO A 65 10.68 5.22 8.50
N THR A 66 10.61 4.56 9.66
CA THR A 66 10.86 3.12 9.76
C THR A 66 9.96 2.32 8.80
N TYR A 67 10.37 1.09 8.46
CA TYR A 67 9.55 0.20 7.63
C TYR A 67 8.13 0.04 8.19
N ALA A 68 8.02 -0.17 9.51
CA ALA A 68 6.73 -0.31 10.20
C ALA A 68 5.87 0.97 10.15
N ALA A 69 6.48 2.15 10.26
CA ALA A 69 5.78 3.43 10.11
C ALA A 69 5.26 3.61 8.68
N ARG A 70 6.07 3.28 7.66
CA ARG A 70 5.65 3.31 6.25
C ARG A 70 4.54 2.30 5.93
N ILE A 71 4.54 1.10 6.53
CA ILE A 71 3.42 0.15 6.43
C ILE A 71 2.15 0.74 7.06
N SER A 72 2.26 1.39 8.23
CA SER A 72 1.13 2.04 8.90
C SER A 72 0.57 3.19 8.05
N LEU A 73 1.45 3.98 7.41
CA LEU A 73 1.07 5.01 6.46
C LEU A 73 0.28 4.44 5.28
N VAL A 74 0.70 3.32 4.70
CA VAL A 74 -0.04 2.68 3.59
C VAL A 74 -1.47 2.34 3.99
N LYS A 75 -1.69 1.83 5.21
CA LYS A 75 -3.03 1.53 5.72
C LYS A 75 -3.89 2.79 5.83
N LEU A 76 -3.33 3.89 6.36
CA LEU A 76 -4.03 5.18 6.42
C LEU A 76 -4.38 5.74 5.03
N LEU A 77 -3.47 5.58 4.06
CA LEU A 77 -3.71 5.99 2.67
C LEU A 77 -4.85 5.17 2.05
N LEU A 78 -4.91 3.87 2.31
CA LEU A 78 -5.99 3.00 1.86
C LEU A 78 -7.35 3.36 2.47
N GLU A 79 -7.40 3.68 3.76
CA GLU A 79 -8.62 4.17 4.43
C GLU A 79 -9.16 5.47 3.80
N LEU A 80 -8.28 6.27 3.19
CA LEU A 80 -8.60 7.52 2.49
C LEU A 80 -8.70 7.38 0.97
N SER A 81 -8.70 6.15 0.45
CA SER A 81 -8.72 5.81 -0.98
C SER A 81 -7.59 6.47 -1.78
N GLN A 82 -6.45 6.76 -1.15
CA GLN A 82 -5.26 7.34 -1.78
C GLN A 82 -4.36 6.23 -2.38
N TYR A 83 -4.92 5.42 -3.28
CA TYR A 83 -4.28 4.19 -3.77
C TYR A 83 -2.95 4.44 -4.47
N ASN A 84 -2.87 5.45 -5.35
CA ASN A 84 -1.63 5.76 -6.07
C ASN A 84 -0.48 6.13 -5.11
N ARG A 85 -0.79 6.92 -4.06
CA ARG A 85 0.20 7.24 -3.02
C ARG A 85 0.60 6.01 -2.23
N ALA A 86 -0.35 5.13 -1.88
CA ALA A 86 -0.07 3.87 -1.21
C ALA A 86 0.90 3.00 -2.04
N LEU A 87 0.65 2.86 -3.35
CA LEU A 87 1.51 2.12 -4.27
C LEU A 87 2.93 2.71 -4.34
N THR A 88 3.08 4.04 -4.38
CA THR A 88 4.41 4.68 -4.36
C THR A 88 5.19 4.33 -3.08
N VAL A 89 4.53 4.36 -1.92
CA VAL A 89 5.19 3.97 -0.65
C VAL A 89 5.55 2.49 -0.63
N LEU A 90 4.66 1.63 -1.12
CA LEU A 90 4.89 0.20 -1.24
C LEU A 90 6.07 -0.13 -2.16
N GLU A 91 6.30 0.63 -3.23
CA GLU A 91 7.47 0.43 -4.12
C GLU A 91 8.80 0.68 -3.41
N GLY A 92 8.85 1.68 -2.52
CA GLY A 92 10.01 1.92 -1.67
C GLY A 92 10.25 0.75 -0.70
N LEU A 93 9.18 0.28 -0.06
CA LEU A 93 9.24 -0.85 0.87
C LEU A 93 9.65 -2.16 0.19
N GLN A 94 9.17 -2.43 -1.03
CA GLN A 94 9.54 -3.61 -1.80
C GLN A 94 11.03 -3.64 -2.16
N LYS A 95 11.61 -2.48 -2.48
CA LYS A 95 13.05 -2.39 -2.79
C LYS A 95 13.92 -2.69 -1.56
N GLU A 96 13.40 -2.42 -0.37
CA GLU A 96 14.08 -2.66 0.91
C GLU A 96 13.94 -4.12 1.35
N ASP A 97 12.73 -4.69 1.28
CA ASP A 97 12.45 -6.08 1.60
C ASP A 97 11.21 -6.59 0.84
N ASP A 98 11.42 -7.49 -0.12
CA ASP A 98 10.38 -8.10 -0.94
C ASP A 98 9.88 -9.45 -0.40
N GLU A 99 10.34 -9.89 0.77
CA GLU A 99 9.91 -11.13 1.41
C GLU A 99 8.82 -10.89 2.48
N MET A 100 8.41 -9.65 2.69
CA MET A 100 7.37 -9.26 3.65
C MET A 100 5.97 -9.62 3.15
N ILE A 101 5.27 -10.48 3.88
CA ILE A 101 3.92 -10.95 3.52
C ILE A 101 2.92 -9.79 3.49
N GLU A 102 2.94 -8.93 4.51
CA GLU A 102 2.03 -7.79 4.64
C GLU A 102 2.18 -6.78 3.49
N LEU A 103 3.41 -6.59 2.99
CA LEU A 103 3.68 -5.76 1.82
C LEU A 103 2.89 -6.23 0.60
N TRP A 104 2.99 -7.51 0.25
CA TRP A 104 2.31 -8.08 -0.91
C TRP A 104 0.79 -8.12 -0.74
N TYR A 105 0.32 -8.34 0.49
CA TYR A 105 -1.09 -8.21 0.81
C TYR A 105 -1.60 -6.78 0.56
N LEU A 106 -0.89 -5.76 1.03
CA LEU A 106 -1.27 -4.36 0.86
C LEU A 106 -1.22 -3.91 -0.61
N TYR A 107 -0.26 -4.39 -1.40
CA TYR A 107 -0.28 -4.23 -2.86
C TYR A 107 -1.56 -4.82 -3.48
N GLY A 108 -1.84 -6.09 -3.17
CA GLY A 108 -3.00 -6.80 -3.66
C GLY A 108 -4.31 -6.09 -3.31
N TRP A 109 -4.43 -5.63 -2.07
CA TRP A 109 -5.60 -4.91 -1.58
C TRP A 109 -5.74 -3.53 -2.24
N SER A 110 -4.63 -2.80 -2.44
CA SER A 110 -4.63 -1.52 -3.15
C SER A 110 -5.22 -1.67 -4.55
N TYR A 111 -4.70 -2.61 -5.33
CA TYR A 111 -5.19 -2.88 -6.68
C TYR A 111 -6.63 -3.44 -6.70
N TYR A 112 -7.00 -4.24 -5.70
CA TYR A 112 -8.38 -4.72 -5.58
C TYR A 112 -9.36 -3.55 -5.41
N CYS A 113 -9.08 -2.63 -4.48
CA CYS A 113 -9.90 -1.43 -4.26
C CYS A 113 -9.95 -0.53 -5.51
N MET A 114 -8.82 -0.34 -6.19
CA MET A 114 -8.80 0.40 -7.46
C MET A 114 -9.68 -0.25 -8.54
N GLY A 115 -9.77 -1.58 -8.57
CA GLY A 115 -10.69 -2.28 -9.46
C GLY A 115 -12.15 -2.21 -9.03
N GLU A 116 -12.44 -2.10 -7.74
CA GLU A 116 -13.80 -1.82 -7.25
C GLU A 116 -14.27 -0.42 -7.62
N ASP A 117 -13.36 0.57 -7.56
CA ASP A 117 -13.63 1.97 -7.90
C ASP A 117 -13.51 2.27 -9.41
N ALA A 118 -13.13 1.28 -10.23
CA ALA A 118 -12.91 1.44 -11.66
C ALA A 118 -14.21 1.81 -12.41
N SER A 119 -14.08 2.64 -13.45
CA SER A 119 -15.24 3.15 -14.20
C SER A 119 -15.81 2.14 -15.20
N ASN A 120 -15.04 1.10 -15.55
CA ASN A 120 -15.42 0.09 -16.53
C ASN A 120 -14.71 -1.25 -16.27
N ASP A 121 -15.21 -2.31 -16.91
CA ASP A 121 -14.70 -3.68 -16.74
C ASP A 121 -13.26 -3.88 -17.24
N GLU A 122 -12.79 -3.07 -18.20
CA GLU A 122 -11.42 -3.18 -18.73
C GLU A 122 -10.40 -2.68 -17.70
N GLU A 123 -10.64 -1.50 -17.13
CA GLU A 123 -9.85 -0.94 -16.03
C GLU A 123 -9.92 -1.84 -14.79
N LYS A 124 -11.12 -2.31 -14.42
CA LYS A 124 -11.31 -3.28 -13.34
C LYS A 124 -10.49 -4.55 -13.56
N SER A 125 -10.56 -5.10 -14.77
CA SER A 125 -9.80 -6.31 -15.13
C SER A 125 -8.29 -6.06 -15.02
N SER A 126 -7.80 -4.93 -15.51
CA SER A 126 -6.37 -4.57 -15.41
C SER A 126 -5.92 -4.51 -13.95
N ASN A 127 -6.62 -3.75 -13.11
CA ASN A 127 -6.28 -3.63 -11.69
C ASN A 127 -6.39 -4.98 -10.97
N TRP A 128 -7.41 -5.78 -11.25
CA TRP A 128 -7.59 -7.09 -10.62
C TRP A 128 -6.59 -8.14 -11.10
N GLU A 129 -6.04 -8.02 -12.31
CA GLU A 129 -4.92 -8.84 -12.75
C GLU A 129 -3.66 -8.57 -11.89
N ASP A 130 -3.34 -7.30 -11.66
CA ASP A 130 -2.22 -6.90 -10.79
C ASP A 130 -2.47 -7.33 -9.33
N ALA A 131 -3.69 -7.12 -8.82
CA ALA A 131 -4.09 -7.58 -7.49
C ALA A 131 -3.88 -9.09 -7.33
N ARG A 132 -4.31 -9.88 -8.32
CA ARG A 132 -4.17 -11.34 -8.29
C ARG A 132 -2.71 -11.77 -8.24
N ASP A 133 -1.84 -11.13 -9.01
CA ASP A 133 -0.43 -11.49 -9.05
C ASP A 133 0.24 -11.19 -7.69
N CYS A 134 -0.02 -10.02 -7.08
CA CYS A 134 0.47 -9.68 -5.74
C CYS A 134 -0.08 -10.61 -4.64
N LEU A 135 -1.37 -10.91 -4.65
CA LEU A 135 -2.01 -11.80 -3.67
C LEU A 135 -1.52 -13.24 -3.78
N ASN A 136 -1.17 -13.71 -4.98
CA ASN A 136 -0.52 -15.01 -5.15
C ASN A 136 0.89 -15.02 -4.55
N THR A 137 1.67 -13.95 -4.71
CA THR A 137 2.97 -13.81 -4.04
C THR A 137 2.81 -13.81 -2.52
N CYS A 138 1.85 -13.04 -1.99
CA CYS A 138 1.49 -13.04 -0.57
C CYS A 138 1.20 -14.47 -0.05
N LYS A 139 0.38 -15.24 -0.79
CA LYS A 139 0.06 -16.63 -0.45
C LYS A 139 1.28 -17.55 -0.50
N GLN A 140 2.16 -17.39 -1.49
CA GLN A 140 3.39 -18.18 -1.61
C GLN A 140 4.33 -17.92 -0.43
N LEU A 141 4.55 -16.66 -0.08
CA LEU A 141 5.39 -16.27 1.06
C LEU A 141 4.80 -16.74 2.40
N SER A 142 3.49 -16.61 2.57
CA SER A 142 2.78 -17.10 3.77
C SER A 142 3.01 -18.60 3.99
N ASN A 143 2.95 -19.38 2.92
CA ASN A 143 3.22 -20.82 2.99
C ASN A 143 4.70 -21.12 3.24
N ARG A 144 5.60 -20.35 2.61
CA ARG A 144 7.05 -20.55 2.73
C ARG A 144 7.57 -20.28 4.14
N PHE A 145 7.06 -19.25 4.79
CA PHE A 145 7.47 -18.83 6.12
C PHE A 145 6.55 -19.32 7.24
N GLU A 146 5.58 -20.17 6.92
CA GLU A 146 4.62 -20.73 7.89
C GLU A 146 3.95 -19.65 8.75
N SER A 147 3.51 -18.55 8.12
CA SER A 147 2.92 -17.41 8.83
C SER A 147 1.62 -17.80 9.57
N GLU A 148 1.54 -17.36 10.82
CA GLU A 148 0.39 -17.56 11.71
C GLU A 148 -0.67 -16.45 11.60
N ASP A 149 -0.49 -15.47 10.70
CA ASP A 149 -1.50 -14.43 10.48
C ASP A 149 -2.69 -14.99 9.67
N ASP A 150 -3.63 -15.58 10.41
CA ASP A 150 -4.86 -16.15 9.88
C ASP A 150 -5.74 -15.09 9.19
N GLY A 151 -5.67 -13.83 9.64
CA GLY A 151 -6.48 -12.73 9.11
C GLY A 151 -6.07 -12.36 7.69
N ILE A 152 -4.78 -12.08 7.48
CA ILE A 152 -4.24 -11.81 6.13
C ILE A 152 -4.49 -13.02 5.24
N ARG A 153 -4.20 -14.23 5.71
CA ARG A 153 -4.35 -15.45 4.92
C ARG A 153 -5.79 -15.67 4.46
N GLN A 154 -6.78 -15.51 5.33
CA GLN A 154 -8.19 -15.67 4.99
C GLN A 154 -8.63 -14.62 3.97
N HIS A 155 -8.31 -13.35 4.22
CA HIS A 155 -8.74 -12.27 3.32
C HIS A 155 -8.07 -12.38 1.95
N THR A 156 -6.78 -12.73 1.89
CA THR A 156 -6.11 -13.04 0.61
C THR A 156 -6.85 -14.12 -0.18
N GLN A 157 -7.37 -15.16 0.48
CA GLN A 157 -8.13 -16.23 -0.18
C GLN A 157 -9.48 -15.72 -0.69
N GLU A 158 -10.21 -14.94 0.09
CA GLU A 158 -11.48 -14.34 -0.29
C GLU A 158 -11.32 -13.43 -1.52
N LEU A 159 -10.31 -12.56 -1.51
CA LEU A 159 -10.01 -11.67 -2.64
C LEU A 159 -9.64 -12.45 -3.90
N LEU A 160 -8.77 -13.45 -3.79
CA LEU A 160 -8.42 -14.29 -4.93
C LEU A 160 -9.64 -15.04 -5.50
N GLN A 161 -10.57 -15.48 -4.66
CA GLN A 161 -11.80 -16.11 -5.14
C GLN A 161 -12.67 -15.12 -5.93
N THR A 162 -12.90 -13.93 -5.38
CA THR A 162 -13.67 -12.86 -6.04
C THR A 162 -13.04 -12.45 -7.37
N ILE A 163 -11.73 -12.19 -7.37
CA ILE A 163 -10.99 -11.80 -8.57
C ILE A 163 -11.05 -12.89 -9.64
N ASN A 164 -10.81 -14.16 -9.28
CA ASN A 164 -10.81 -15.25 -10.24
C ASN A 164 -12.20 -15.59 -10.78
N ALA A 165 -13.27 -15.26 -10.06
CA ALA A 165 -14.64 -15.40 -10.55
C ALA A 165 -14.97 -14.37 -11.63
N PHE A 166 -14.38 -13.17 -11.55
CA PHE A 166 -14.59 -12.09 -12.51
C PHE A 166 -13.66 -12.18 -13.72
N LEU A 167 -12.37 -12.45 -13.49
CA LEU A 167 -11.37 -12.51 -14.56
C LEU A 167 -11.59 -13.74 -15.44
N LYS A 168 -11.53 -13.55 -16.76
CA LYS A 168 -11.55 -14.66 -17.72
C LYS A 168 -10.31 -15.55 -17.50
N PRO A 169 -10.42 -16.89 -17.71
CA PRO A 169 -9.27 -17.78 -17.62
C PRO A 169 -8.16 -17.30 -18.57
N ARG A 170 -6.93 -17.19 -18.05
CA ARG A 170 -5.77 -16.85 -18.90
C ARG A 170 -5.65 -17.95 -19.97
N PRO A 171 -5.59 -17.62 -21.27
CA PRO A 171 -5.36 -18.63 -22.29
C PRO A 171 -4.02 -19.31 -21.99
N LEU A 172 -4.05 -20.65 -21.87
CA LEU A 172 -2.86 -21.45 -21.65
C LEU A 172 -1.89 -21.17 -22.79
N LYS A 173 -0.72 -20.61 -22.48
CA LYS A 173 0.38 -20.56 -23.46
C LYS A 173 0.75 -22.01 -23.76
N THR A 174 0.47 -22.45 -24.99
CA THR A 174 0.93 -23.77 -25.46
C THR A 174 2.46 -23.76 -25.46
N ASN A 175 3.04 -24.72 -24.75
CA ASN A 175 4.49 -24.83 -24.57
C ASN A 175 5.19 -25.00 -25.93
N SER A 176 5.94 -23.99 -26.36
CA SER A 176 7.06 -24.16 -27.27
C SER A 176 8.35 -24.11 -26.45
N THR A 177 9.13 -25.17 -26.58
CA THR A 177 10.37 -25.46 -25.85
C THR A 177 11.52 -24.52 -26.25
N HIS A 178 12.18 -23.90 -25.27
CA HIS A 178 13.64 -23.82 -25.04
C HIS A 178 14.05 -22.48 -24.39
N GLY A 179 14.86 -22.58 -23.33
CA GLY A 179 15.64 -21.46 -22.79
C GLY A 179 15.35 -21.21 -21.32
N LYS A 180 16.29 -21.58 -20.46
CA LYS A 180 16.27 -21.26 -19.02
C LYS A 180 16.28 -19.74 -18.84
N GLU A 181 15.18 -19.16 -18.37
CA GLU A 181 15.18 -17.86 -17.73
C GLU A 181 15.02 -18.09 -16.23
N SER A 182 16.00 -17.60 -15.47
CA SER A 182 15.96 -17.52 -14.02
C SER A 182 14.65 -16.86 -13.59
N SER A 183 13.87 -17.58 -12.79
CA SER A 183 12.62 -17.12 -12.19
C SER A 183 12.90 -16.04 -11.15
N GLY A 184 13.16 -14.82 -11.60
CA GLY A 184 12.88 -13.60 -10.86
C GLY A 184 11.60 -13.03 -11.46
N PHE A 185 10.46 -13.36 -10.86
CA PHE A 185 9.17 -12.79 -11.28
C PHE A 185 9.08 -11.37 -10.71
N GLY A 186 9.95 -10.48 -11.20
CA GLY A 186 9.80 -9.05 -10.99
C GLY A 186 8.49 -8.63 -11.64
N ALA A 187 7.62 -8.00 -10.85
CA ALA A 187 6.44 -7.28 -11.32
C ALA A 187 6.75 -6.65 -12.68
N ARG A 188 6.04 -7.09 -13.73
CA ARG A 188 6.24 -6.61 -15.10
C ARG A 188 6.08 -5.11 -15.10
N GLU A 189 7.17 -4.37 -14.98
CA GLU A 189 7.25 -2.91 -15.09
C GLU A 189 5.97 -2.24 -14.58
N ILE A 190 5.78 -2.21 -13.24
CA ILE A 190 4.71 -1.41 -12.61
C ILE A 190 4.74 -0.06 -13.30
N ARG A 191 3.69 0.23 -14.08
CA ARG A 191 3.71 1.12 -15.23
C ARG A 191 4.43 2.43 -14.92
N CYS A 192 5.63 2.57 -15.47
CA CYS A 192 6.34 3.82 -15.62
C CYS A 192 5.55 4.73 -16.60
N SER A 193 4.47 5.36 -16.13
CA SER A 193 3.67 6.32 -16.92
C SER A 193 2.94 7.41 -16.10
N ILE A 194 3.14 7.51 -14.78
CA ILE A 194 2.53 8.60 -13.99
C ILE A 194 3.36 9.92 -13.98
N LEU A 195 4.48 9.98 -14.72
CA LEU A 195 5.35 11.17 -14.77
C LEU A 195 5.34 11.97 -16.09
N LEU A 196 4.29 11.89 -16.92
CA LEU A 196 4.23 12.67 -18.19
C LEU A 196 2.97 13.52 -18.41
N PHE A 197 2.30 13.98 -17.37
CA PHE A 197 1.31 15.07 -17.49
C PHE A 197 1.49 16.14 -16.41
N LEU A 198 2.66 16.77 -16.40
CA LEU A 198 2.87 18.14 -15.92
C LEU A 198 3.82 18.83 -16.90
N ASP A 199 3.26 19.22 -18.05
CA ASP A 199 3.61 20.42 -18.82
C ASP A 199 2.35 20.84 -19.61
#